data_AF-A0A7X4XHF6-F1
#
_entry.id   AF-A0A7X4XHF6-F1
#
_cell.length_a   1.000
_cell.length_b   1.000
_cell.length_c   1.000
_cell.angle_alpha   90.00
_cell.angle_beta   90.00
_cell.angle_gamma   90.00
#
_symmetry.space_group_name_H-M   'P 1'
#
loop_
_entity.id
_entity.type
_entity.pdbx_description
1 polymer ?
#
loop_
_entity_poly.entity_id
_entity_poly.type
_entity_poly.pdbx_seq_one_letter_code
_entity_poly.pdbx_strand_id
1 'polypeptide(L)' 'MEVELVDDKVGGYKVLVDGTNFGSFDQINGNLEPFCFFPKLTDRMSGDHFIVIGQMLNSLNQKFNVSA' A
#
# COMPACT_ATOMS: atom_id res chain seq x y z
N MET A 1 -10.31 -6.60 9.68
CA MET A 1 -9.85 -5.63 8.69
C MET A 1 -9.17 -6.39 7.59
N GLU A 2 -9.84 -6.41 6.44
CA GLU A 2 -9.32 -6.95 5.21
C GLU A 2 -8.65 -5.83 4.42
N VAL A 3 -7.42 -6.08 3.96
CA VAL A 3 -6.67 -5.14 3.12
C VAL A 3 -6.64 -5.70 1.71
N GLU A 4 -7.16 -4.95 0.75
CA GLU A 4 -7.16 -5.30 -0.67
C GLU A 4 -6.27 -4.32 -1.44
N LEU A 5 -5.47 -4.87 -2.36
CA LEU A 5 -4.67 -4.10 -3.29
C LEU A 5 -5.33 -4.14 -4.67
N VAL A 6 -5.68 -2.96 -5.20
CA VAL A 6 -6.26 -2.81 -6.54
C VAL A 6 -5.25 -2.12 -7.43
N ASP A 7 -4.75 -2.83 -8.45
CA ASP A 7 -3.82 -2.29 -9.45
C ASP A 7 -4.41 -1.04 -10.12
N ASP A 8 -3.66 0.06 -10.10
CA ASP A 8 -4.10 1.34 -10.64
C ASP A 8 -3.77 1.53 -12.14
N LYS A 9 -3.15 0.52 -12.75
CA LYS A 9 -2.68 0.46 -14.15
C LYS A 9 -1.51 1.40 -14.49
N VAL A 10 -0.98 2.13 -13.52
CA VAL A 10 0.17 3.02 -13.70
C VAL A 10 1.40 2.57 -12.90
N GLY A 11 1.36 1.35 -12.34
CA GLY A 11 2.47 0.75 -11.60
C GLY A 11 2.32 0.82 -10.09
N GLY A 12 1.19 1.33 -9.59
CA GLY A 12 0.86 1.38 -8.17
C GLY A 12 -0.35 0.52 -7.80
N TYR A 13 -0.66 0.52 -6.51
CA TYR A 13 -1.83 -0.15 -5.95
C TYR A 13 -2.65 0.82 -5.11
N LYS A 14 -3.97 0.85 -5.31
CA LYS A 14 -4.88 1.43 -4.33
C LYS A 14 -4.98 0.50 -3.13
N VAL A 15 -4.95 1.07 -1.93
CA VAL A 15 -5.05 0.34 -0.67
C VAL A 15 -6.45 0.50 -0.13
N LEU A 16 -7.26 -0.54 -0.26
CA LEU A 16 -8.59 -0.60 0.33
C LEU A 16 -8.51 -1.31 1.67
N VAL A 17 -9.14 -0.76 2.70
CA VAL A 17 -9.33 -1.42 3.99
C VAL A 17 -10.82 -1.51 4.24
N ASP A 18 -11.36 -2.73 4.33
CA ASP A 18 -12.79 -3.01 4.42
C ASP A 18 -13.60 -2.23 3.35
N GLY A 19 -13.10 -2.22 2.11
CA GLY A 19 -13.71 -1.53 0.95
C GLY A 19 -13.49 -0.02 0.87
N THR A 20 -12.88 0.61 1.88
CA THR A 20 -12.59 2.06 1.89
C THR A 20 -11.18 2.34 1.40
N ASN A 21 -11.02 3.28 0.47
CA ASN A 21 -9.71 3.67 -0.06
C ASN A 21 -8.95 4.59 0.91
N PHE A 22 -7.93 4.03 1.58
CA PHE A 22 -7.12 4.77 2.54
C PHE A 22 -5.85 5.40 1.92
N GLY A 23 -5.50 5.04 0.68
CA GLY A 23 -4.33 5.59 0.01
C GLY A 23 -3.85 4.72 -1.16
N SER A 24 -2.58 4.87 -1.50
CA SER A 24 -1.92 4.05 -2.52
C SER A 24 -0.53 3.61 -2.09
N PHE A 25 -0.11 2.47 -2.61
CA PHE A 25 1.29 2.05 -2.65
C PHE A 25 1.86 2.41 -4.02
N ASP A 26 2.95 3.18 -4.02
CA ASP A 26 3.60 3.64 -5.25
C ASP A 26 5.11 3.72 -5.05
N GLN A 27 5.89 3.65 -6.14
CA GLN A 27 7.35 3.71 -6.12
C GLN A 27 7.80 5.11 -6.57
N ILE A 28 8.58 5.79 -5.75
CA ILE A 28 8.99 7.19 -6.02
C ILE A 28 9.84 7.28 -7.30
N ASN A 29 10.76 6.33 -7.50
CA ASN A 29 11.65 6.28 -8.67
C ASN A 29 11.38 5.07 -9.59
N GLY A 30 10.12 4.61 -9.63
CA GLY A 30 9.71 3.46 -10.45
C GLY A 30 10.25 2.12 -9.95
N ASN A 31 10.28 1.11 -10.84
CA ASN A 31 10.41 -0.32 -10.53
C ASN A 31 11.73 -0.76 -9.84
N LEU A 32 12.59 0.15 -9.41
CA LEU A 32 13.88 -0.14 -8.76
C LEU A 32 13.87 0.18 -7.26
N GLU A 33 12.82 0.81 -6.73
CA GLU A 33 12.72 1.16 -5.32
C GLU A 33 11.55 0.44 -4.63
N PRO A 34 11.62 0.19 -3.31
CA PRO A 34 10.48 -0.33 -2.57
C PRO A 34 9.24 0.57 -2.71
N PHE A 35 8.07 -0.04 -2.68
CA PHE A 35 6.81 0.69 -2.57
C PHE A 35 6.78 1.52 -1.29
N CYS A 36 6.20 2.71 -1.41
CA CYS A 36 5.92 3.65 -0.33
C CYS A 36 4.41 3.82 -0.18
N PHE A 37 3.95 4.12 1.03
CA PHE A 37 2.53 4.41 1.28
C PHE A 37 2.22 5.90 1.20
N PHE A 38 1.23 6.25 0.38
CA PHE A 38 0.70 7.60 0.20
C PHE A 38 -0.74 7.66 0.72
N PRO A 39 -0.97 8.16 1.94
CA PRO A 39 -2.30 8.17 2.56
C PRO A 39 -3.22 9.24 1.96
N LYS A 40 -4.53 8.97 1.92
CA LYS A 40 -5.58 9.91 1.47
C LYS A 40 -6.59 10.32 2.54
N LEU A 41 -6.94 9.42 3.45
CA LEU A 41 -7.97 9.62 4.48
C LEU A 41 -7.35 9.61 5.88
N THR A 42 -6.35 10.47 6.12
CA THR A 42 -5.60 10.51 7.38
C THR A 42 -6.46 10.89 8.59
N ASP A 43 -7.52 11.67 8.38
CA ASP A 43 -8.52 12.07 9.39
C ASP A 43 -9.40 10.91 9.87
N ARG A 44 -9.51 9.83 9.07
CA ARG A 44 -10.33 8.64 9.37
C ARG A 44 -9.49 7.41 9.71
N MET A 45 -8.17 7.57 9.73
CA MET A 45 -7.23 6.48 9.96
C MET A 45 -6.98 6.31 11.46
N SER A 46 -7.31 5.15 11.99
CA SER A 46 -6.91 4.74 13.35
C SER A 46 -5.53 4.08 13.34
N GLY A 47 -4.94 3.87 14.53
CA GLY A 47 -3.69 3.13 14.68
C GLY A 47 -3.74 1.72 14.05
N ASP A 48 -4.86 1.01 14.18
CA ASP A 48 -5.02 -0.32 13.61
C ASP A 48 -4.94 -0.30 12.08
N HIS A 49 -5.48 0.75 11.45
CA HIS A 49 -5.37 0.92 10.00
C HIS A 49 -3.90 1.07 9.59
N PHE A 50 -3.10 1.88 10.32
CA PHE A 50 -1.66 2.01 10.05
C PHE A 50 -0.94 0.67 10.19
N ILE A 51 -1.30 -0.15 11.18
CA ILE A 51 -0.69 -1.47 11.41
C ILE A 51 -0.98 -2.40 10.22
N VAL A 52 -2.25 -2.58 9.83
CA VAL A 52 -2.61 -3.53 8.77
C VAL A 52 -2.10 -3.08 7.40
N ILE A 53 -2.11 -1.77 7.12
CA ILE A 53 -1.52 -1.20 5.90
C ILE A 53 -0.01 -1.42 5.89
N GLY A 54 0.68 -1.17 7.01
CA GLY A 54 2.13 -1.38 7.12
C GLY A 54 2.53 -2.84 6.96
N GLN A 55 1.75 -3.78 7.51
CA GLN A 55 1.96 -5.21 7.29
C GLN A 55 1.83 -5.59 5.81
N MET A 56 0.79 -5.08 5.13
CA MET A 56 0.60 -5.31 3.70
C MET A 56 1.74 -4.72 2.87
N LEU A 57 2.20 -3.50 3.20
CA LEU A 57 3.33 -2.85 2.54
C LEU A 57 4.62 -3.68 2.68
N ASN A 58 4.90 -4.18 3.88
CA ASN A 58 6.04 -5.04 4.13
C ASN A 58 5.95 -6.34 3.32
N SER A 59 4.78 -6.98 3.26
CA SER A 59 4.57 -8.18 2.44
C SER A 59 4.75 -7.91 0.95
N LEU A 60 4.30 -6.75 0.45
CA LEU A 60 4.50 -6.34 -0.94
C LEU A 60 5.99 -6.14 -1.25
N ASN A 61 6.71 -5.40 -0.39
CA ASN A 61 8.13 -5.12 -0.57
C ASN A 61 9.03 -6.35 -0.40
N GLN A 62 8.64 -7.33 0.42
CA GLN A 62 9.35 -8.61 0.47
C GLN A 62 9.29 -9.35 -0.87
N LYS A 63 8.13 -9.35 -1.55
CA LYS A 63 8.00 -9.96 -2.89
C LYS A 63 8.83 -9.21 -3.94
N PHE A 64 8.86 -7.88 -3.85
CA PHE A 64 9.71 -7.04 -4.69
C PHE A 64 11.20 -7.40 -4.53
N ASN A 65 11.70 -7.45 -3.29
CA ASN A 65 13.12 -7.74 -3.01
C ASN A 65 13.57 -9.15 -3.41
N VAL A 66 12.65 -10.12 -3.49
CA VAL A 66 12.97 -11.48 -3.97
C VAL A 66 13.03 -11.54 -5.50
N SER A 67 12.41 -10.57 -6.19
CA SER A 67 12.31 -10.52 -7.65
C SER A 67 13.31 -9.58 -8.32
N ALA A 68 14.04 -8.77 -7.54
CA ALA A 68 15.10 -7.85 -7.96
C ALA A 68 16.49 -8.50 -7.83
#